data_AF-A0A0Q6GEK5-F1
#
_entry.id   AF-A0A0Q6GEK5-F1
#
_cell.length_a   1.000
_cell.length_b   1.000
_cell.length_c   1.000
_cell.angle_alpha   90.00
_cell.angle_beta   90.00
_cell.angle_gamma   90.00
#
_symmetry.space_group_name_H-M   'P 1'
#
loop_
_entity.id
_entity.type
_entity.pdbx_description
1 polymer ?
#
loop_
_entity_poly.entity_id
_entity_poly.type
_entity_poly.pdbx_seq_one_letter_code
_entity_poly.pdbx_strand_id
1 'polypeptide(L)'
;MLTVGLLVVVTLVTTALVTTLSVSDRQRTLELLLARTEPLSDAAQNLYVQLSVADATAATAFLSGGLEPGDVRGRYTESLGAAAGEVVRASTGLASDDATSRMLLATISTNLPLYAGLIETARTNNRVGNPVGSAYLAEASTLMQRTVLPWAEQLHAEKSGDVSDAQRQFATPPWSAFLMLAVSVGVLIAAQVFLSRRTRRTVNVGFAGATVGVVALLGWMLVAGLISSTATDRALVRGAEPLDLLTTSRILAQQARADETIGMTRRGGSVDYEQQYADSVAGLANTLDMLAHDDDTHSVRLDDARALVSLWSTSHDRMNAALDVGDFDTAVDIATGSAAGDSTDVFGRLDSSIVGEIDSARLSLRDDVQRGASVLSGLTVGTGIICGLAVAAVAGGMWSRVREYL
;
A
#
# COMPACT_ATOMS: atom_id res chain seq x y z
N MET A 1 -55.05 11.72 8.00
CA MET A 1 -54.54 10.41 8.45
C MET A 1 -53.85 9.69 7.31
N LEU A 2 -54.57 9.37 6.22
CA LEU A 2 -53.98 8.75 5.02
C LEU A 2 -52.85 9.56 4.37
N THR A 3 -53.00 10.87 4.24
CA THR A 3 -51.97 11.76 3.66
C THR A 3 -50.68 11.81 4.47
N VAL A 4 -50.77 11.80 5.81
CA VAL A 4 -49.61 11.80 6.71
C VAL A 4 -48.89 10.44 6.67
N GLY A 5 -49.65 9.34 6.62
CA GLY A 5 -49.07 8.00 6.45
C GLY A 5 -48.36 7.83 5.11
N LEU A 6 -48.97 8.30 4.02
CA LEU A 6 -48.36 8.30 2.69
C LEU A 6 -47.05 9.09 2.68
N LEU A 7 -47.04 10.28 3.29
CA LEU A 7 -45.84 11.13 3.34
C LEU A 7 -44.68 10.46 4.09
N VAL A 8 -44.98 9.75 5.19
CA VAL A 8 -43.99 8.99 5.97
C VAL A 8 -43.47 7.78 5.20
N VAL A 9 -44.33 7.04 4.51
CA VAL A 9 -43.91 5.92 3.65
C VAL A 9 -43.02 6.41 2.52
N VAL A 10 -43.38 7.52 1.86
CA VAL A 10 -42.57 8.11 0.78
C VAL A 10 -41.20 8.53 1.29
N THR A 11 -41.10 9.17 2.47
CA THR A 11 -39.80 9.58 3.04
C THR A 11 -38.92 8.39 3.43
N LEU A 12 -39.51 7.33 3.99
CA LEU A 12 -38.78 6.10 4.31
C LEU A 12 -38.26 5.40 3.05
N VAL A 13 -39.08 5.34 1.99
CA VAL A 13 -38.68 4.74 0.71
C VAL A 13 -37.60 5.56 0.01
N THR A 14 -37.71 6.89 -0.02
CA THR A 14 -36.67 7.73 -0.62
C THR A 14 -35.37 7.69 0.17
N THR A 15 -35.45 7.65 1.50
CA THR A 15 -34.27 7.49 2.38
C THR A 15 -33.59 6.14 2.14
N ALA A 16 -34.37 5.06 2.05
CA ALA A 16 -33.84 3.73 1.74
C ALA A 16 -33.18 3.70 0.35
N LEU A 17 -33.79 4.32 -0.66
CA LEU A 17 -33.25 4.39 -2.01
C LEU A 17 -31.94 5.19 -2.06
N VAL A 18 -31.92 6.40 -1.50
CA VAL A 18 -30.72 7.27 -1.47
C VAL A 18 -29.58 6.61 -0.70
N THR A 19 -29.88 5.97 0.43
CA THR A 19 -28.88 5.23 1.22
C THR A 19 -28.33 4.05 0.43
N THR A 20 -29.20 3.27 -0.22
CA THR A 20 -28.78 2.12 -1.04
C THR A 20 -27.91 2.55 -2.21
N LEU A 21 -28.29 3.61 -2.94
CA LEU A 21 -27.51 4.13 -4.05
C LEU A 21 -26.15 4.66 -3.60
N SER A 22 -26.11 5.43 -2.50
CA SER A 22 -24.87 5.99 -1.94
C SER A 22 -23.91 4.90 -1.45
N VAL A 23 -24.43 3.82 -0.87
CA VAL A 23 -23.63 2.68 -0.41
C VAL A 23 -23.16 1.81 -1.58
N SER A 24 -24.03 1.56 -2.57
CA SER A 24 -23.70 0.74 -3.75
C SER A 24 -22.62 1.39 -4.62
N ASP A 25 -22.68 2.72 -4.77
CA ASP A 25 -21.66 3.48 -5.51
C ASP A 25 -20.29 3.36 -4.83
N ARG A 26 -20.25 3.46 -3.49
CA ARG A 26 -19.04 3.24 -2.70
C ARG A 26 -18.52 1.80 -2.78
N GLN A 27 -19.38 0.79 -2.78
CA GLN A 27 -18.97 -0.61 -2.92
C GLN A 27 -18.28 -0.86 -4.26
N ARG A 28 -18.83 -0.33 -5.37
CA ARG A 28 -18.20 -0.45 -6.70
C ARG A 28 -16.84 0.24 -6.77
N THR A 29 -16.71 1.42 -6.18
CA THR A 29 -15.43 2.14 -6.17
C THR A 29 -14.40 1.43 -5.28
N LEU A 30 -14.81 0.83 -4.15
CA LEU A 30 -13.93 0.00 -3.30
C LEU A 30 -13.49 -1.28 -4.02
N GLU A 31 -14.41 -1.95 -4.71
CA GLU A 31 -14.09 -3.12 -5.53
C GLU A 31 -13.12 -2.75 -6.66
N LEU A 32 -13.29 -1.59 -7.30
CA LEU A 32 -12.34 -1.11 -8.32
C LEU A 32 -10.96 -0.82 -7.74
N LEU A 33 -10.87 -0.20 -6.56
CA LEU A 33 -9.59 0.03 -5.90
C LEU A 33 -8.88 -1.26 -5.49
N LEU A 34 -9.63 -2.20 -4.90
CA LEU A 34 -9.10 -3.47 -4.43
C LEU A 34 -8.79 -4.45 -5.57
N ALA A 35 -9.53 -4.40 -6.67
CA ALA A 35 -9.37 -5.34 -7.77
C ALA A 35 -8.38 -4.86 -8.85
N ARG A 36 -8.06 -3.56 -8.92
CA ARG A 36 -7.18 -3.01 -9.96
C ARG A 36 -6.02 -2.18 -9.44
N THR A 37 -6.29 -1.18 -8.59
CA THR A 37 -5.28 -0.15 -8.30
C THR A 37 -4.25 -0.63 -7.27
N GLU A 38 -4.68 -1.32 -6.21
CA GLU A 38 -3.76 -1.86 -5.18
C GLU A 38 -2.84 -2.98 -5.72
N PRO A 39 -3.35 -4.00 -6.44
CA PRO A 39 -2.48 -5.05 -6.98
C PRO A 39 -1.47 -4.54 -8.01
N LEU A 40 -1.76 -3.41 -8.66
CA LEU A 40 -0.90 -2.83 -9.67
C LEU A 40 0.19 -1.93 -9.08
N SER A 41 -0.11 -1.14 -8.03
CA SER A 41 0.93 -0.43 -7.28
C SER A 41 1.89 -1.43 -6.60
N ASP A 42 1.36 -2.52 -6.05
CA ASP A 42 2.16 -3.62 -5.50
C ASP A 42 3.06 -4.28 -6.55
N ALA A 43 2.54 -4.50 -7.77
CA ALA A 43 3.33 -5.05 -8.87
C ALA A 43 4.49 -4.12 -9.27
N ALA A 44 4.22 -2.82 -9.38
CA ALA A 44 5.24 -1.82 -9.70
C ALA A 44 6.33 -1.73 -8.61
N GLN A 45 5.93 -1.81 -7.34
CA GLN A 45 6.88 -1.83 -6.23
C GLN A 45 7.75 -3.08 -6.24
N ASN A 46 7.13 -4.26 -6.32
CA ASN A 46 7.87 -5.53 -6.34
C ASN A 46 8.78 -5.60 -7.57
N LEU A 47 8.36 -5.05 -8.71
CA LEU A 47 9.20 -4.91 -9.89
C LEU A 47 10.49 -4.14 -9.57
N TYR A 48 10.39 -2.92 -9.01
CA TYR A 48 11.55 -2.12 -8.63
C TYR A 48 12.49 -2.89 -7.70
N VAL A 49 11.94 -3.48 -6.65
CA VAL A 49 12.70 -4.24 -5.65
C VAL A 49 13.46 -5.39 -6.31
N GLN A 50 12.77 -6.23 -7.07
CA GLN A 50 13.38 -7.43 -7.65
C GLN A 50 14.48 -7.07 -8.66
N LEU A 51 14.30 -5.98 -9.40
CA LEU A 51 15.33 -5.41 -10.28
C LEU A 51 16.56 -4.96 -9.50
N SER A 52 16.36 -4.28 -8.38
CA SER A 52 17.44 -3.77 -7.54
C SER A 52 18.21 -4.89 -6.84
N VAL A 53 17.49 -5.89 -6.28
CA VAL A 53 18.11 -7.10 -5.71
C VAL A 53 18.91 -7.86 -6.76
N ALA A 54 18.41 -7.97 -7.99
CA ALA A 54 19.14 -8.62 -9.08
C ALA A 54 20.45 -7.88 -9.41
N ASP A 55 20.47 -6.55 -9.43
CA ASP A 55 21.67 -5.75 -9.68
C ASP A 55 22.72 -5.90 -8.57
N ALA A 56 22.31 -5.72 -7.32
CA ALA A 56 23.19 -5.87 -6.16
C ALA A 56 23.76 -7.29 -6.04
N THR A 57 22.93 -8.30 -6.30
CA THR A 57 23.36 -9.71 -6.28
C THR A 57 24.37 -9.99 -7.41
N ALA A 58 24.15 -9.46 -8.61
CA ALA A 58 25.07 -9.63 -9.73
C ALA A 58 26.42 -8.95 -9.49
N ALA A 59 26.43 -7.77 -8.85
CA ALA A 59 27.65 -7.09 -8.47
C ALA A 59 28.41 -7.86 -7.38
N THR A 60 27.71 -8.37 -6.37
CA THR A 60 28.29 -9.19 -5.28
C THR A 60 28.92 -10.48 -5.84
N ALA A 61 28.21 -11.15 -6.74
CA ALA A 61 28.71 -12.30 -7.48
C ALA A 61 30.01 -11.99 -8.23
N PHE A 62 30.09 -10.82 -8.85
CA PHE A 62 31.28 -10.43 -9.60
C PHE A 62 32.48 -10.22 -8.69
N LEU A 63 32.31 -9.57 -7.52
CA LEU A 63 33.38 -9.34 -6.55
C LEU A 63 33.98 -10.63 -5.98
N SER A 64 33.18 -11.69 -5.83
CA SER A 64 33.68 -12.98 -5.32
C SER A 64 34.76 -13.63 -6.19
N GLY A 65 34.87 -13.23 -7.46
CA GLY A 65 35.88 -13.72 -8.40
C GLY A 65 35.70 -15.20 -8.81
N GLY A 66 36.20 -15.56 -10.00
CA GLY A 66 36.21 -16.97 -10.43
C GLY A 66 34.82 -17.60 -10.57
N LEU A 67 34.57 -18.73 -9.89
CA LEU A 67 33.29 -19.45 -9.90
C LEU A 67 32.38 -18.92 -8.79
N GLU A 68 31.39 -18.12 -9.20
CA GLU A 68 30.33 -17.59 -8.33
C GLU A 68 29.66 -18.69 -7.48
N PRO A 69 29.43 -18.43 -6.17
CA PRO A 69 28.63 -19.30 -5.30
C PRO A 69 27.22 -19.59 -5.85
N GLY A 70 26.75 -20.82 -5.71
CA GLY A 70 25.48 -21.26 -6.30
C GLY A 70 24.24 -20.55 -5.72
N ASP A 71 24.30 -20.14 -4.47
CA ASP A 71 23.26 -19.40 -3.75
C ASP A 71 23.12 -17.95 -4.28
N VAL A 72 24.22 -17.25 -4.51
CA VAL A 72 24.23 -15.90 -5.12
C VAL A 72 23.64 -15.95 -6.52
N ARG A 73 24.03 -16.96 -7.31
CA ARG A 73 23.50 -17.17 -8.65
C ARG A 73 22.00 -17.49 -8.65
N GLY A 74 21.57 -18.33 -7.71
CA GLY A 74 20.16 -18.67 -7.51
C GLY A 74 19.33 -17.42 -7.24
N ARG A 75 19.77 -16.59 -6.30
CA ARG A 75 19.11 -15.34 -5.92
C ARG A 75 19.00 -14.35 -7.09
N TYR A 76 20.05 -14.17 -7.88
CA TYR A 76 20.00 -13.33 -9.09
C TYR A 76 18.92 -13.82 -10.08
N THR A 77 18.91 -15.13 -10.34
CA THR A 77 17.99 -15.73 -11.32
C THR A 77 16.54 -15.68 -10.84
N GLU A 78 16.32 -15.92 -9.54
CA GLU A 78 15.02 -15.80 -8.90
C GLU A 78 14.48 -14.38 -8.96
N SER A 79 15.30 -13.38 -8.58
CA SER A 79 14.89 -11.97 -8.64
C SER A 79 14.63 -11.49 -10.06
N LEU A 80 15.45 -11.86 -11.03
CA LEU A 80 15.21 -11.52 -12.43
C LEU A 80 13.91 -12.16 -12.97
N GLY A 81 13.63 -13.41 -12.58
CA GLY A 81 12.39 -14.10 -12.91
C GLY A 81 11.17 -13.48 -12.25
N ALA A 82 11.28 -13.11 -10.96
CA ALA A 82 10.24 -12.42 -10.22
C ALA A 82 9.92 -11.06 -10.83
N ALA A 83 10.94 -10.26 -11.18
CA ALA A 83 10.77 -8.99 -11.90
C ALA A 83 10.00 -9.18 -13.21
N ALA A 84 10.36 -10.18 -14.02
CA ALA A 84 9.63 -10.48 -15.26
C ALA A 84 8.16 -10.87 -14.99
N GLY A 85 7.89 -11.63 -13.92
CA GLY A 85 6.53 -11.94 -13.48
C GLY A 85 5.74 -10.70 -13.07
N GLU A 86 6.39 -9.76 -12.37
CA GLU A 86 5.78 -8.51 -11.93
C GLU A 86 5.45 -7.56 -13.08
N VAL A 87 6.30 -7.51 -14.12
CA VAL A 87 5.97 -6.82 -15.39
C VAL A 87 4.68 -7.36 -15.99
N VAL A 88 4.52 -8.70 -16.04
CA VAL A 88 3.31 -9.32 -16.57
C VAL A 88 2.11 -8.99 -15.70
N ARG A 89 2.23 -9.12 -14.37
CA ARG A 89 1.14 -8.79 -13.44
C ARG A 89 0.71 -7.34 -13.58
N ALA A 90 1.66 -6.41 -13.58
CA ALA A 90 1.40 -4.98 -13.80
C ALA A 90 0.69 -4.76 -15.14
N SER A 91 1.15 -5.41 -16.22
CA SER A 91 0.55 -5.25 -17.55
C SER A 91 -0.92 -5.68 -17.63
N THR A 92 -1.31 -6.71 -16.85
CA THR A 92 -2.70 -7.21 -16.83
C THR A 92 -3.66 -6.31 -16.06
N GLY A 93 -3.15 -5.53 -15.10
CA GLY A 93 -3.96 -4.61 -14.29
C GLY A 93 -4.20 -3.24 -14.93
N LEU A 94 -3.51 -2.91 -16.03
CA LEU A 94 -3.57 -1.58 -16.65
C LEU A 94 -4.94 -1.27 -17.27
N ALA A 95 -5.35 -0.01 -17.14
CA ALA A 95 -6.49 0.52 -17.86
C ALA A 95 -6.18 0.67 -19.36
N SER A 96 -7.20 0.56 -20.21
CA SER A 96 -7.03 0.59 -21.67
C SER A 96 -6.52 1.92 -22.21
N ASP A 97 -6.77 3.02 -21.49
CA ASP A 97 -6.37 4.39 -21.79
C ASP A 97 -5.01 4.78 -21.20
N ASP A 98 -4.43 3.95 -20.34
CA ASP A 98 -3.16 4.23 -19.67
C ASP A 98 -1.96 3.96 -20.58
N ALA A 99 -1.66 4.94 -21.43
CA ALA A 99 -0.57 4.86 -22.41
C ALA A 99 0.81 4.99 -21.77
N THR A 100 0.94 5.81 -20.72
CA THR A 100 2.22 6.08 -20.05
C THR A 100 2.74 4.85 -19.34
N SER A 101 1.93 4.22 -18.49
CA SER A 101 2.35 3.01 -17.77
C SER A 101 2.62 1.83 -18.71
N ARG A 102 1.88 1.70 -19.83
CA ARG A 102 2.18 0.73 -20.89
C ARG A 102 3.54 0.97 -21.52
N MET A 103 3.88 2.23 -21.79
CA MET A 103 5.18 2.60 -22.35
C MET A 103 6.31 2.27 -21.35
N LEU A 104 6.15 2.62 -20.07
CA LEU A 104 7.13 2.30 -19.02
C LEU A 104 7.38 0.79 -18.93
N LEU A 105 6.32 -0.02 -18.82
CA LEU A 105 6.45 -1.48 -18.77
C LEU A 105 7.08 -2.08 -20.03
N ALA A 106 6.69 -1.60 -21.22
CA ALA A 106 7.29 -2.05 -22.48
C ALA A 106 8.80 -1.78 -22.53
N THR A 107 9.20 -0.62 -22.01
CA THR A 107 10.60 -0.23 -22.04
C THR A 107 11.43 -0.97 -20.99
N ILE A 108 10.87 -1.25 -19.80
CA ILE A 108 11.47 -2.17 -18.81
C ILE A 108 11.62 -3.58 -19.42
N SER A 109 10.55 -4.10 -20.04
CA SER A 109 10.54 -5.44 -20.67
C SER A 109 11.61 -5.60 -21.74
N THR A 110 11.89 -4.53 -22.49
CA THR A 110 12.88 -4.54 -23.58
C THR A 110 14.32 -4.48 -23.06
N ASN A 111 14.56 -3.79 -21.94
CA ASN A 111 15.90 -3.64 -21.36
C ASN A 111 16.31 -4.83 -20.47
N LEU A 112 15.36 -5.58 -19.91
CA LEU A 112 15.64 -6.74 -19.08
C LEU A 112 16.53 -7.81 -19.77
N PRO A 113 16.25 -8.24 -21.01
CA PRO A 113 17.13 -9.16 -21.74
C PRO A 113 18.51 -8.56 -22.04
N LEU A 114 18.58 -7.25 -22.33
CA LEU A 114 19.84 -6.56 -22.59
C LEU A 114 20.74 -6.56 -21.35
N TYR A 115 20.16 -6.20 -20.20
CA TYR A 115 20.80 -6.27 -18.89
C TYR A 115 21.32 -7.69 -18.60
N ALA A 116 20.46 -8.70 -18.75
CA ALA A 116 20.85 -10.09 -18.52
C ALA A 116 22.02 -10.53 -19.41
N GLY A 117 22.03 -10.12 -20.69
CA GLY A 117 23.13 -10.39 -21.62
C GLY A 117 24.46 -9.76 -21.20
N LEU A 118 24.43 -8.52 -20.70
CA LEU A 118 25.63 -7.85 -20.18
C LEU A 118 26.17 -8.55 -18.92
N ILE A 119 25.29 -8.95 -17.99
CA ILE A 119 25.68 -9.70 -16.79
C ILE A 119 26.31 -11.05 -17.15
N GLU A 120 25.73 -11.81 -18.07
CA GLU A 120 26.34 -13.09 -18.50
C GLU A 120 27.72 -12.89 -19.17
N THR A 121 27.88 -11.80 -19.91
CA THR A 121 29.17 -11.44 -20.54
C THR A 121 30.20 -11.05 -19.48
N ALA A 122 29.81 -10.23 -18.49
CA ALA A 122 30.64 -9.88 -17.35
C ALA A 122 31.09 -11.13 -16.59
N ARG A 123 30.14 -12.02 -16.26
CA ARG A 123 30.38 -13.27 -15.54
C ARG A 123 31.33 -14.20 -16.28
N THR A 124 31.15 -14.35 -17.59
CA THR A 124 32.02 -15.21 -18.40
C THR A 124 33.45 -14.69 -18.39
N ASN A 125 33.65 -13.38 -18.50
CA ASN A 125 34.97 -12.76 -18.41
C ASN A 125 35.57 -12.85 -17.01
N ASN A 126 34.76 -12.69 -15.96
CA ASN A 126 35.20 -12.84 -14.57
C ASN A 126 35.74 -14.24 -14.28
N ARG A 127 35.06 -15.27 -14.80
CA ARG A 127 35.48 -16.69 -14.65
C ARG A 127 36.86 -16.99 -15.23
N VAL A 128 37.25 -16.29 -16.29
CA VAL A 128 38.56 -16.46 -16.94
C VAL A 128 39.56 -15.39 -16.52
N GLY A 129 39.23 -14.56 -15.51
CA GLY A 129 40.10 -13.51 -14.99
C GLY A 129 40.33 -12.35 -15.96
N ASN A 130 39.48 -12.17 -16.96
CA ASN A 130 39.63 -11.11 -17.95
C ASN A 130 39.12 -9.77 -17.38
N PRO A 131 39.97 -8.74 -17.26
CA PRO A 131 39.60 -7.46 -16.64
C PRO A 131 38.46 -6.72 -17.36
N VAL A 132 38.16 -7.04 -18.62
CA VAL A 132 37.01 -6.43 -19.32
C VAL A 132 35.66 -6.80 -18.70
N GLY A 133 35.60 -7.85 -17.86
CA GLY A 133 34.37 -8.25 -17.17
C GLY A 133 33.79 -7.13 -16.30
N SER A 134 34.64 -6.33 -15.65
CA SER A 134 34.18 -5.23 -14.79
C SER A 134 33.56 -4.10 -15.58
N ALA A 135 34.01 -3.88 -16.82
CA ALA A 135 33.40 -2.89 -17.71
C ALA A 135 31.99 -3.32 -18.13
N TYR A 136 31.77 -4.60 -18.45
CA TYR A 136 30.45 -5.13 -18.77
C TYR A 136 29.50 -5.09 -17.56
N LEU A 137 30.00 -5.39 -16.35
CA LEU A 137 29.20 -5.24 -15.12
C LEU A 137 28.79 -3.78 -14.90
N ALA A 138 29.75 -2.85 -15.02
CA ALA A 138 29.47 -1.43 -14.84
C ALA A 138 28.45 -0.91 -15.86
N GLU A 139 28.52 -1.37 -17.11
CA GLU A 139 27.53 -1.03 -18.14
C GLU A 139 26.15 -1.60 -17.80
N ALA A 140 26.07 -2.86 -17.36
CA ALA A 140 24.82 -3.49 -16.94
C ALA A 140 24.16 -2.74 -15.78
N SER A 141 24.94 -2.43 -14.74
CA SER A 141 24.41 -1.70 -13.58
C SER A 141 24.06 -0.26 -13.93
N THR A 142 24.83 0.41 -14.79
CA THR A 142 24.44 1.74 -15.32
C THR A 142 23.10 1.69 -16.05
N LEU A 143 22.86 0.67 -16.88
CA LEU A 143 21.57 0.46 -17.53
C LEU A 143 20.45 0.25 -16.50
N MET A 144 20.69 -0.56 -15.48
CA MET A 144 19.72 -0.81 -14.42
C MET A 144 19.39 0.47 -13.64
N GLN A 145 20.41 1.14 -13.10
CA GLN A 145 20.27 2.29 -12.21
C GLN A 145 19.81 3.56 -12.92
N ARG A 146 20.25 3.82 -14.17
CA ARG A 146 19.93 5.07 -14.87
C ARG A 146 18.71 4.99 -15.79
N THR A 147 18.25 3.77 -16.10
CA THR A 147 17.16 3.57 -17.07
C THR A 147 16.03 2.74 -16.47
N VAL A 148 16.33 1.52 -16.02
CA VAL A 148 15.28 0.56 -15.65
C VAL A 148 14.64 0.89 -14.29
N LEU A 149 15.44 1.14 -13.26
CA LEU A 149 14.96 1.50 -11.92
C LEU A 149 14.17 2.82 -11.91
N PRO A 150 14.63 3.92 -12.54
CA PRO A 150 13.86 5.17 -12.57
C PRO A 150 12.50 5.02 -13.25
N TRP A 151 12.36 4.15 -14.25
CA TRP A 151 11.06 3.88 -14.86
C TRP A 151 10.16 3.01 -14.00
N ALA A 152 10.73 2.04 -13.27
CA ALA A 152 9.98 1.28 -12.29
C ALA A 152 9.51 2.16 -11.13
N GLU A 153 10.35 3.12 -10.70
CA GLU A 153 10.01 4.14 -9.70
C GLU A 153 8.93 5.08 -10.20
N GLN A 154 9.05 5.59 -11.42
CA GLN A 154 8.02 6.44 -12.03
C GLN A 154 6.69 5.70 -12.15
N LEU A 155 6.72 4.44 -12.58
CA LEU A 155 5.53 3.59 -12.63
C LEU A 155 4.92 3.41 -11.23
N HIS A 156 5.73 3.20 -10.20
CA HIS A 156 5.23 3.12 -8.84
C HIS A 156 4.63 4.45 -8.36
N ALA A 157 5.31 5.57 -8.57
CA ALA A 157 4.87 6.90 -8.16
C ALA A 157 3.53 7.30 -8.81
N GLU A 158 3.35 7.04 -10.11
CA GLU A 158 2.07 7.27 -10.80
C GLU A 158 0.93 6.47 -10.15
N LYS A 159 1.20 5.24 -9.74
CA LYS A 159 0.18 4.31 -9.23
C LYS A 159 -0.11 4.47 -7.75
N SER A 160 0.89 4.83 -6.96
CA SER A 160 0.69 5.28 -5.59
C SER A 160 -0.10 6.60 -5.55
N GLY A 161 0.14 7.50 -6.51
CA GLY A 161 -0.68 8.70 -6.73
C GLY A 161 -2.17 8.38 -6.95
N ASP A 162 -2.46 7.49 -7.91
CA ASP A 162 -3.83 7.03 -8.22
C ASP A 162 -4.54 6.41 -7.00
N VAL A 163 -3.81 5.62 -6.19
CA VAL A 163 -4.34 5.06 -4.93
C VAL A 163 -4.65 6.17 -3.94
N SER A 164 -3.74 7.12 -3.73
CA SER A 164 -3.88 8.20 -2.76
C SER A 164 -5.05 9.15 -3.10
N ASP A 165 -5.22 9.50 -4.37
CA ASP A 165 -6.29 10.39 -4.81
C ASP A 165 -7.66 9.72 -4.77
N ALA A 166 -7.73 8.45 -5.13
CA ALA A 166 -8.94 7.68 -4.93
C ALA A 166 -9.30 7.59 -3.44
N GLN A 167 -8.35 7.27 -2.57
CA GLN A 167 -8.56 7.22 -1.11
C GLN A 167 -8.99 8.57 -0.52
N ARG A 168 -8.43 9.71 -0.97
CA ARG A 168 -8.87 11.06 -0.57
C ARG A 168 -10.32 11.33 -0.95
N GLN A 169 -10.77 10.84 -2.12
CA GLN A 169 -12.16 10.94 -2.52
C GLN A 169 -13.11 10.16 -1.59
N PHE A 170 -12.62 9.05 -0.99
CA PHE A 170 -13.35 8.29 0.02
C PHE A 170 -13.41 8.93 1.41
N ALA A 171 -12.46 9.82 1.75
CA ALA A 171 -12.37 10.48 3.06
C ALA A 171 -13.51 11.45 3.37
N THR A 172 -14.33 11.81 2.38
CA THR A 172 -15.48 12.70 2.61
C THR A 172 -16.66 11.91 3.18
N PRO A 173 -17.11 12.17 4.43
CA PRO A 173 -18.27 11.48 5.00
C PRO A 173 -19.50 11.66 4.09
N PRO A 174 -20.39 10.66 3.94
CA PRO A 174 -21.62 10.79 3.14
C PRO A 174 -22.63 11.70 3.85
N TRP A 175 -22.34 13.00 3.88
CA TRP A 175 -23.18 14.03 4.52
C TRP A 175 -24.62 13.97 4.02
N SER A 176 -24.84 13.64 2.73
CA SER A 176 -26.17 13.48 2.14
C SER A 176 -27.01 12.38 2.82
N ALA A 177 -26.40 11.26 3.18
CA ALA A 177 -27.09 10.15 3.84
C ALA A 177 -27.43 10.49 5.31
N PHE A 178 -26.51 11.14 6.02
CA PHE A 178 -26.77 11.66 7.37
C PHE A 178 -27.92 12.68 7.39
N LEU A 179 -27.92 13.60 6.42
CA LEU A 179 -28.93 14.66 6.32
C LEU A 179 -30.31 14.07 6.02
N MET A 180 -30.41 13.08 5.13
CA MET A 180 -31.67 12.38 4.84
C MET A 180 -32.23 11.57 6.02
N LEU A 181 -31.37 10.87 6.76
CA LEU A 181 -31.80 10.14 7.96
C LEU A 181 -32.28 11.09 9.07
N ALA A 182 -31.59 12.23 9.26
CA ALA A 182 -32.03 13.28 10.17
C ALA A 182 -33.39 13.88 9.77
N VAL A 183 -33.60 14.13 8.47
CA VAL A 183 -34.90 14.58 7.93
C VAL A 183 -35.99 13.55 8.20
N SER A 184 -35.72 12.26 7.97
CA SER A 184 -36.70 11.19 8.22
C SER A 184 -37.12 11.07 9.68
N VAL A 185 -36.19 11.24 10.63
CA VAL A 185 -36.54 11.32 12.06
C VAL A 185 -37.39 12.55 12.36
N GLY A 186 -37.04 13.71 11.81
CA GLY A 186 -37.84 14.93 11.94
C GLY A 186 -39.27 14.76 11.46
N VAL A 187 -39.46 14.10 10.31
CA VAL A 187 -40.79 13.82 9.74
C VAL A 187 -41.60 12.86 10.61
N LEU A 188 -40.98 11.81 11.16
CA LEU A 188 -41.65 10.86 12.06
C LEU A 188 -42.12 11.54 13.37
N ILE A 189 -41.26 12.37 13.97
CA ILE A 189 -41.61 13.14 15.18
C ILE A 189 -42.75 14.12 14.87
N ALA A 190 -42.66 14.86 13.76
CA ALA A 190 -43.71 15.80 13.36
C ALA A 190 -45.06 15.08 13.12
N ALA A 191 -45.03 13.90 12.48
CA ALA A 191 -46.21 13.08 12.26
C ALA A 191 -46.84 12.60 13.58
N GLN A 192 -46.03 12.17 14.56
CA GLN A 192 -46.50 11.78 15.89
C GLN A 192 -47.12 12.97 16.65
N VAL A 193 -46.47 14.13 16.67
CA VAL A 193 -46.97 15.35 17.33
C VAL A 193 -48.28 15.82 16.70
N PHE A 194 -48.38 15.80 15.36
CA PHE A 194 -49.60 16.19 14.64
C PHE A 194 -50.76 15.23 14.95
N LEU A 195 -50.52 13.91 14.93
CA LEU A 195 -51.54 12.93 15.29
C LEU A 195 -51.99 13.07 16.75
N SER A 196 -51.04 13.24 17.68
CA SER A 196 -51.31 13.43 19.11
C SER A 196 -52.20 14.64 19.36
N ARG A 197 -51.84 15.80 18.79
CA ARG A 197 -52.62 17.05 18.94
C ARG A 197 -54.01 16.95 18.32
N ARG A 198 -54.16 16.24 17.19
CA ARG A 198 -55.45 16.11 16.49
C ARG A 198 -56.38 15.08 17.12
N THR A 199 -55.86 14.00 17.72
CA THR A 199 -56.67 12.87 18.22
C THR A 199 -56.74 12.71 19.74
N ARG A 200 -56.01 13.51 20.53
CA ARG A 200 -55.97 13.43 22.02
C ARG A 200 -55.66 12.02 22.59
N ARG A 201 -55.17 11.08 21.77
CA ARG A 201 -54.67 9.76 22.20
C ARG A 201 -53.15 9.76 22.14
N THR A 202 -52.53 9.13 23.13
CA THR A 202 -51.16 9.45 23.52
C THR A 202 -50.08 8.88 22.60
N VAL A 203 -50.20 7.68 22.02
CA VAL A 203 -49.18 7.14 21.07
C VAL A 203 -49.77 6.07 20.14
N ASN A 204 -49.44 6.08 18.84
CA ASN A 204 -49.72 4.97 17.92
C ASN A 204 -48.51 4.01 17.91
N VAL A 205 -48.71 2.76 18.32
CA VAL A 205 -47.66 1.74 18.51
C VAL A 205 -46.85 1.50 17.22
N GLY A 206 -47.51 1.53 16.05
CA GLY A 206 -46.82 1.34 14.76
C GLY A 206 -45.86 2.49 14.40
N PHE A 207 -46.25 3.73 14.70
CA PHE A 207 -45.37 4.90 14.50
C PHE A 207 -44.25 4.94 15.54
N ALA A 208 -44.51 4.53 16.78
CA ALA A 208 -43.47 4.43 17.81
C ALA A 208 -42.41 3.39 17.45
N GLY A 209 -42.82 2.20 17.00
CA GLY A 209 -41.90 1.16 16.52
C GLY A 209 -41.06 1.61 15.33
N ALA A 210 -41.66 2.27 14.34
CA ALA A 210 -40.93 2.85 13.21
C ALA A 210 -39.91 3.91 13.65
N THR A 211 -40.25 4.76 14.63
CA THR A 211 -39.35 5.80 15.14
C THR A 211 -38.16 5.20 15.86
N VAL A 212 -38.38 4.19 16.72
CA VAL A 212 -37.30 3.48 17.41
C VAL A 212 -36.36 2.79 16.41
N GLY A 213 -36.92 2.15 15.38
CA GLY A 213 -36.13 1.52 14.33
C GLY A 213 -35.25 2.52 13.57
N VAL A 214 -35.81 3.65 13.15
CA VAL A 214 -35.06 4.69 12.42
C VAL A 214 -34.02 5.38 13.31
N VAL A 215 -34.30 5.60 14.59
CA VAL A 215 -33.32 6.15 15.55
C VAL A 215 -32.19 5.15 15.82
N ALA A 216 -32.49 3.87 15.94
CA ALA A 216 -31.47 2.82 16.06
C ALA A 216 -30.60 2.75 14.80
N LEU A 217 -31.19 2.90 13.61
CA LEU A 217 -30.47 3.03 12.34
C LEU A 217 -29.56 4.25 12.32
N LEU A 218 -30.06 5.41 12.75
CA LEU A 218 -29.28 6.63 12.87
C LEU A 218 -28.08 6.43 13.78
N GLY A 219 -28.31 5.87 14.99
CA GLY A 219 -27.24 5.58 15.95
C GLY A 219 -26.22 4.59 15.37
N TRP A 220 -26.67 3.53 14.72
CA TRP A 220 -25.80 2.58 14.04
C TRP A 220 -24.98 3.23 12.93
N MET A 221 -25.58 4.10 12.12
CA MET A 221 -24.90 4.83 11.04
C MET A 221 -23.94 5.90 11.57
N LEU A 222 -24.22 6.49 12.73
CA LEU A 222 -23.34 7.44 13.41
C LEU A 222 -22.13 6.71 14.00
N VAL A 223 -22.34 5.54 14.61
CA VAL A 223 -21.25 4.66 15.08
C VAL A 223 -20.43 4.12 13.92
N ALA A 224 -21.05 3.60 12.86
CA ALA A 224 -20.36 3.13 11.67
C ALA A 224 -19.65 4.27 10.93
N GLY A 225 -20.22 5.48 10.93
CA GLY A 225 -19.60 6.69 10.39
C GLY A 225 -18.42 7.18 11.21
N LEU A 226 -18.48 7.10 12.54
CA LEU A 226 -17.35 7.39 13.44
C LEU A 226 -16.23 6.34 13.28
N ILE A 227 -16.60 5.06 13.19
CA ILE A 227 -15.64 3.98 12.90
C ILE A 227 -15.04 4.19 11.51
N SER A 228 -15.83 4.53 10.49
CA SER A 228 -15.32 4.80 9.14
C SER A 228 -14.47 6.06 9.09
N SER A 229 -14.86 7.16 9.73
CA SER A 229 -14.08 8.40 9.75
C SER A 229 -12.76 8.20 10.47
N THR A 230 -12.77 7.55 11.65
CA THR A 230 -11.53 7.22 12.34
C THR A 230 -10.73 6.16 11.58
N ALA A 231 -11.34 5.17 10.93
CA ALA A 231 -10.62 4.18 10.14
C ALA A 231 -10.07 4.76 8.84
N THR A 232 -10.71 5.76 8.24
CA THR A 232 -10.25 6.41 7.01
C THR A 232 -9.16 7.44 7.28
N ASP A 233 -9.28 8.23 8.35
CA ASP A 233 -8.19 9.11 8.82
C ASP A 233 -6.97 8.29 9.24
N ARG A 234 -7.22 7.15 9.92
CA ARG A 234 -6.19 6.16 10.24
C ARG A 234 -5.65 5.43 9.01
N ALA A 235 -6.44 5.08 8.00
CA ALA A 235 -5.94 4.38 6.81
C ALA A 235 -5.13 5.30 5.88
N LEU A 236 -5.50 6.58 5.79
CA LEU A 236 -4.79 7.58 4.98
C LEU A 236 -3.48 8.04 5.63
N VAL A 237 -3.47 8.25 6.95
CA VAL A 237 -2.26 8.66 7.70
C VAL A 237 -1.41 7.47 8.14
N ARG A 238 -1.98 6.29 8.43
CA ARG A 238 -1.24 5.11 8.94
C ARG A 238 -0.97 4.00 7.92
N GLY A 239 -1.59 4.05 6.74
CA GLY A 239 -1.49 2.98 5.73
C GLY A 239 -0.63 3.33 4.54
N ALA A 240 -0.86 4.50 3.92
CA ALA A 240 -0.19 4.89 2.69
C ALA A 240 1.18 5.54 2.96
N GLU A 241 1.25 6.50 3.89
CA GLU A 241 2.48 7.24 4.19
C GLU A 241 3.57 6.37 4.85
N PRO A 242 3.28 5.53 5.87
CA PRO A 242 4.31 4.66 6.44
C PRO A 242 4.78 3.57 5.47
N LEU A 243 3.86 3.04 4.65
CA LEU A 243 4.21 2.06 3.62
C LEU A 243 5.08 2.69 2.53
N ASP A 244 4.80 3.93 2.13
CA ASP A 244 5.63 4.70 1.19
C ASP A 244 7.04 4.89 1.80
N LEU A 245 7.14 5.40 3.02
CA LEU A 245 8.42 5.58 3.72
C LEU A 245 9.22 4.28 3.89
N LEU A 246 8.56 3.15 4.23
CA LEU A 246 9.20 1.84 4.32
C LEU A 246 9.69 1.37 2.94
N THR A 247 8.92 1.64 1.90
CA THR A 247 9.28 1.33 0.51
C THR A 247 10.49 2.16 0.08
N THR A 248 10.44 3.47 0.29
CA THR A 248 11.57 4.38 0.04
C THR A 248 12.81 3.97 0.82
N SER A 249 12.66 3.58 2.09
CA SER A 249 13.75 3.04 2.91
C SER A 249 14.40 1.83 2.22
N ARG A 250 13.59 0.87 1.79
CA ARG A 250 14.11 -0.31 1.09
C ARG A 250 14.83 0.06 -0.21
N ILE A 251 14.28 0.98 -0.99
CA ILE A 251 14.88 1.48 -2.22
C ILE A 251 16.27 2.08 -1.94
N LEU A 252 16.36 2.98 -0.96
CA LEU A 252 17.60 3.65 -0.57
C LEU A 252 18.64 2.66 -0.05
N ALA A 253 18.22 1.65 0.73
CA ALA A 253 19.11 0.59 1.19
C ALA A 253 19.72 -0.19 0.01
N GLN A 254 18.91 -0.51 -1.00
CA GLN A 254 19.38 -1.24 -2.18
C GLN A 254 20.29 -0.39 -3.08
N GLN A 255 19.98 0.91 -3.24
CA GLN A 255 20.85 1.87 -3.95
C GLN A 255 22.22 1.96 -3.27
N ALA A 256 22.25 2.22 -1.96
CA ALA A 256 23.49 2.25 -1.19
C ALA A 256 24.28 0.94 -1.33
N ARG A 257 23.61 -0.23 -1.30
CA ARG A 257 24.30 -1.52 -1.46
C ARG A 257 24.90 -1.69 -2.85
N ALA A 258 24.21 -1.24 -3.89
CA ALA A 258 24.74 -1.26 -5.24
C ALA A 258 25.97 -0.35 -5.37
N ASP A 259 25.90 0.87 -4.85
CA ASP A 259 26.99 1.84 -4.88
C ASP A 259 28.24 1.35 -4.12
N GLU A 260 28.04 0.77 -2.93
CA GLU A 260 29.08 0.12 -2.14
C GLU A 260 29.82 -0.95 -2.97
N THR A 261 29.06 -1.83 -3.64
CA THR A 261 29.61 -2.97 -4.38
C THR A 261 30.32 -2.54 -5.67
N ILE A 262 29.78 -1.55 -6.39
CA ILE A 262 30.36 -1.04 -7.63
C ILE A 262 31.62 -0.22 -7.36
N GLY A 263 31.63 0.57 -6.28
CA GLY A 263 32.80 1.32 -5.83
C GLY A 263 34.04 0.45 -5.68
N MET A 264 33.87 -0.78 -5.21
CA MET A 264 34.96 -1.76 -5.07
C MET A 264 35.48 -2.33 -6.40
N THR A 265 34.66 -2.34 -7.44
CA THR A 265 35.01 -3.01 -8.71
C THR A 265 36.05 -2.20 -9.51
N ARG A 266 36.12 -0.88 -9.32
CA ARG A 266 37.10 0.00 -9.98
C ARG A 266 38.26 0.33 -9.03
N ARG A 267 39.44 -0.23 -9.29
CA ARG A 267 40.69 0.13 -8.59
C ARG A 267 41.08 1.58 -8.91
N GLY A 268 40.57 2.55 -8.16
CA GLY A 268 41.06 3.95 -8.17
C GLY A 268 40.07 5.04 -8.58
N GLY A 269 38.76 4.91 -8.37
CA GLY A 269 37.82 6.01 -8.64
C GLY A 269 36.47 5.82 -7.98
N SER A 270 36.40 6.11 -6.68
CA SER A 270 35.24 5.85 -5.82
C SER A 270 34.52 7.10 -5.32
N VAL A 271 35.02 8.32 -5.56
CA VAL A 271 34.46 9.54 -4.92
C VAL A 271 32.96 9.75 -5.24
N ASP A 272 32.56 9.51 -6.49
CA ASP A 272 31.15 9.67 -6.89
C ASP A 272 30.24 8.60 -6.27
N TYR A 273 30.72 7.35 -6.13
CA TYR A 273 29.94 6.25 -5.53
C TYR A 273 29.91 6.34 -4.01
N GLU A 274 31.00 6.78 -3.39
CA GLU A 274 31.08 7.06 -1.95
C GLU A 274 30.08 8.14 -1.55
N GLN A 275 29.98 9.20 -2.35
CA GLN A 275 29.01 10.26 -2.11
C GLN A 275 27.56 9.77 -2.28
N GLN A 276 27.28 9.00 -3.34
CA GLN A 276 25.95 8.40 -3.55
C GLN A 276 25.56 7.42 -2.45
N TYR A 277 26.50 6.57 -2.00
CA TYR A 277 26.33 5.70 -0.84
C TYR A 277 25.94 6.51 0.41
N ALA A 278 26.72 7.55 0.73
CA ALA A 278 26.47 8.40 1.89
C ALA A 278 25.09 9.09 1.82
N ASP A 279 24.71 9.61 0.65
CA ASP A 279 23.41 10.24 0.43
C ASP A 279 22.25 9.25 0.61
N SER A 280 22.36 8.04 0.03
CA SER A 280 21.35 6.98 0.16
C SER A 280 21.22 6.47 1.59
N VAL A 281 22.34 6.27 2.31
CA VAL A 281 22.32 5.86 3.74
C VAL A 281 21.74 6.95 4.63
N ALA A 282 22.06 8.22 4.38
CA ALA A 282 21.48 9.33 5.11
C ALA A 282 19.96 9.46 4.87
N GLY A 283 19.52 9.29 3.63
CA GLY A 283 18.11 9.23 3.28
C GLY A 283 17.39 8.08 4.00
N LEU A 284 17.98 6.89 3.99
CA LEU A 284 17.46 5.70 4.67
C LEU A 284 17.33 5.91 6.18
N ALA A 285 18.37 6.46 6.81
CA ALA A 285 18.34 6.77 8.23
C ALA A 285 17.22 7.77 8.56
N ASN A 286 17.04 8.80 7.74
CA ASN A 286 15.98 9.79 7.91
C ASN A 286 14.57 9.18 7.77
N THR A 287 14.33 8.35 6.76
CA THR A 287 13.02 7.71 6.57
C THR A 287 12.68 6.75 7.71
N LEU A 288 13.66 5.97 8.19
CA LEU A 288 13.48 5.10 9.36
C LEU A 288 13.29 5.90 10.66
N ASP A 289 13.98 7.04 10.81
CA ASP A 289 13.79 7.93 11.96
C ASP A 289 12.38 8.54 11.96
N MET A 290 11.87 8.99 10.82
CA MET A 290 10.50 9.50 10.71
C MET A 290 9.46 8.43 11.13
N LEU A 291 9.66 7.18 10.70
CA LEU A 291 8.81 6.05 11.08
C LEU A 291 8.92 5.71 12.57
N ALA A 292 10.10 5.79 13.17
CA ALA A 292 10.30 5.43 14.58
C ALA A 292 9.80 6.51 15.57
N HIS A 293 9.71 7.78 15.16
CA HIS A 293 9.22 8.86 16.03
C HIS A 293 7.70 8.97 16.08
N ASP A 294 6.98 8.23 15.25
CA ASP A 294 5.53 8.17 15.25
C ASP A 294 5.05 7.01 16.15
N ASP A 295 4.40 7.35 17.26
CA ASP A 295 3.90 6.40 18.27
C ASP A 295 2.95 5.34 17.67
N ASP A 296 2.26 5.64 16.57
CA ASP A 296 1.34 4.72 15.90
C ASP A 296 2.06 3.71 14.98
N THR A 297 3.27 4.02 14.51
CA THR A 297 4.05 3.18 13.58
C THR A 297 5.31 2.58 14.20
N HIS A 298 5.72 3.06 15.38
CA HIS A 298 6.85 2.53 16.13
C HIS A 298 6.77 1.02 16.36
N SER A 299 7.84 0.31 15.99
CA SER A 299 7.98 -1.12 16.21
C SER A 299 9.40 -1.49 16.63
N VAL A 300 9.55 -2.58 17.39
CA VAL A 300 10.87 -3.10 17.79
C VAL A 300 11.73 -3.41 16.55
N ARG A 301 11.09 -3.80 15.43
CA ARG A 301 11.81 -4.06 14.18
C ARG A 301 12.35 -2.79 13.52
N LEU A 302 11.66 -1.65 13.67
CA LEU A 302 12.17 -0.35 13.20
C LEU A 302 13.40 0.07 14.02
N ASP A 303 13.37 -0.13 15.34
CA ASP A 303 14.56 0.10 16.18
C ASP A 303 15.73 -0.80 15.78
N ASP A 304 15.45 -2.09 15.55
CA ASP A 304 16.45 -3.04 15.06
C ASP A 304 16.99 -2.63 13.68
N ALA A 305 16.13 -2.15 12.76
CA ALA A 305 16.53 -1.66 11.45
C ALA A 305 17.45 -0.44 11.55
N ARG A 306 17.15 0.51 12.43
CA ARG A 306 18.01 1.69 12.68
C ARG A 306 19.37 1.28 13.25
N ALA A 307 19.39 0.34 14.19
CA ALA A 307 20.63 -0.22 14.70
C ALA A 307 21.44 -0.92 13.59
N LEU A 308 20.77 -1.66 12.70
CA LEU A 308 21.40 -2.32 11.56
C LEU A 308 21.99 -1.33 10.54
N VAL A 309 21.35 -0.17 10.29
CA VAL A 309 21.93 0.89 9.46
C VAL A 309 23.26 1.37 10.05
N SER A 310 23.30 1.65 11.37
CA SER A 310 24.54 2.09 12.02
C SER A 310 25.65 1.02 11.98
N LEU A 311 25.28 -0.25 12.12
CA LEU A 311 26.19 -1.37 12.03
C LEU A 311 26.71 -1.54 10.59
N TRP A 312 25.86 -1.29 9.60
CA TRP A 312 26.23 -1.38 8.19
C TRP A 312 27.22 -0.29 7.80
N SER A 313 26.99 0.96 8.21
CA SER A 313 27.96 2.06 8.05
C SER A 313 29.30 1.74 8.72
N THR A 314 29.28 1.12 9.90
CA THR A 314 30.52 0.67 10.55
C THR A 314 31.25 -0.41 9.73
N SER A 315 30.50 -1.31 9.10
CA SER A 315 31.09 -2.34 8.22
C SER A 315 31.70 -1.71 6.95
N HIS A 316 31.01 -0.73 6.38
CA HIS A 316 31.47 0.06 5.25
C HIS A 316 32.77 0.82 5.57
N ASP A 317 32.86 1.46 6.74
CA ASP A 317 34.07 2.14 7.19
C ASP A 317 35.27 1.18 7.31
N ARG A 318 35.05 -0.04 7.83
CA ARG A 318 36.10 -1.08 7.89
C ARG A 318 36.55 -1.51 6.49
N MET A 319 35.60 -1.64 5.57
CA MET A 319 35.88 -1.97 4.17
C MET A 319 36.71 -0.86 3.51
N ASN A 320 36.33 0.40 3.66
CA ASN A 320 37.08 1.55 3.14
C ASN A 320 38.48 1.66 3.76
N ALA A 321 38.62 1.41 5.07
CA ALA A 321 39.93 1.38 5.73
C ALA A 321 40.86 0.29 5.16
N ALA A 322 40.34 -0.87 4.77
CA ALA A 322 41.11 -1.91 4.09
C ALA A 322 41.52 -1.48 2.67
N LEU A 323 40.61 -0.84 1.92
CA LEU A 323 40.91 -0.29 0.60
C LEU A 323 41.99 0.81 0.65
N ASP A 324 41.95 1.68 1.65
CA ASP A 324 42.90 2.80 1.82
C ASP A 324 44.35 2.34 2.02
N VAL A 325 44.55 1.17 2.64
CA VAL A 325 45.88 0.55 2.80
C VAL A 325 46.23 -0.44 1.69
N GLY A 326 45.34 -0.60 0.70
CA GLY A 326 45.52 -1.48 -0.46
C GLY A 326 45.23 -2.96 -0.18
N ASP A 327 44.62 -3.29 0.96
CA ASP A 327 44.21 -4.66 1.32
C ASP A 327 42.85 -5.01 0.70
N PHE A 328 42.89 -5.32 -0.61
CA PHE A 328 41.70 -5.62 -1.38
C PHE A 328 41.02 -6.93 -0.96
N ASP A 329 41.80 -7.93 -0.53
CA ASP A 329 41.26 -9.23 -0.15
C ASP A 329 40.40 -9.11 1.12
N THR A 330 40.89 -8.38 2.14
CA THR A 330 40.10 -8.09 3.35
C THR A 330 38.86 -7.26 3.02
N ALA A 331 38.97 -6.28 2.12
CA ALA A 331 37.80 -5.49 1.70
C ALA A 331 36.73 -6.37 1.03
N VAL A 332 37.14 -7.28 0.13
CA VAL A 332 36.24 -8.25 -0.51
C VAL A 332 35.63 -9.22 0.49
N ASP A 333 36.39 -9.70 1.47
CA ASP A 333 35.89 -10.57 2.53
C ASP A 333 34.82 -9.85 3.38
N ILE A 334 35.03 -8.59 3.76
CA ILE A 334 34.02 -7.79 4.49
C ILE A 334 32.78 -7.55 3.61
N ALA A 335 32.97 -7.28 2.32
CA ALA A 335 31.90 -6.95 1.40
C ALA A 335 31.02 -8.15 1.04
N THR A 336 31.61 -9.33 0.86
CA THR A 336 30.96 -10.55 0.33
C THR A 336 30.83 -11.69 1.35
N GLY A 337 31.49 -11.56 2.50
CA GLY A 337 31.52 -12.56 3.56
C GLY A 337 30.18 -12.78 4.27
N SER A 338 30.10 -13.88 5.00
CA SER A 338 28.92 -14.29 5.78
C SER A 338 29.17 -14.25 7.29
N ALA A 339 30.30 -13.70 7.75
CA ALA A 339 30.57 -13.60 9.17
C ALA A 339 29.68 -12.52 9.79
N ALA A 340 29.37 -12.69 11.08
CA ALA A 340 28.54 -11.74 11.80
C ALA A 340 29.17 -10.35 11.79
N GLY A 341 28.44 -9.36 11.28
CA GLY A 341 28.92 -7.99 11.15
C GLY A 341 29.58 -7.65 9.80
N ASP A 342 29.77 -8.62 8.91
CA ASP A 342 30.16 -8.35 7.52
C ASP A 342 29.06 -7.57 6.79
N SER A 343 29.44 -6.81 5.77
CA SER A 343 28.52 -5.90 5.08
C SER A 343 27.33 -6.65 4.46
N THR A 344 27.58 -7.84 3.87
CA THR A 344 26.50 -8.70 3.33
C THR A 344 25.54 -9.21 4.41
N ASP A 345 26.04 -9.67 5.57
CA ASP A 345 25.20 -10.17 6.68
C ASP A 345 24.31 -9.06 7.24
N VAL A 346 24.91 -7.90 7.54
CA VAL A 346 24.19 -6.77 8.13
C VAL A 346 23.15 -6.22 7.16
N PHE A 347 23.49 -6.08 5.88
CA PHE A 347 22.56 -5.66 4.84
C PHE A 347 21.39 -6.65 4.69
N GLY A 348 21.68 -7.97 4.66
CA GLY A 348 20.63 -9.00 4.54
C GLY A 348 19.64 -8.96 5.71
N ARG A 349 20.13 -8.73 6.93
CA ARG A 349 19.28 -8.56 8.12
C ARG A 349 18.46 -7.27 8.03
N LEU A 350 19.06 -6.17 7.58
CA LEU A 350 18.38 -4.90 7.38
C LEU A 350 17.23 -5.01 6.36
N ASP A 351 17.50 -5.55 5.17
CA ASP A 351 16.47 -5.76 4.14
C ASP A 351 15.35 -6.67 4.68
N SER A 352 15.70 -7.75 5.39
CA SER A 352 14.69 -8.64 5.99
C SER A 352 13.81 -7.96 7.03
N SER A 353 14.37 -7.03 7.82
CA SER A 353 13.61 -6.26 8.81
C SER A 353 12.62 -5.31 8.13
N ILE A 354 13.10 -4.56 7.13
CA ILE A 354 12.27 -3.63 6.35
C ILE A 354 11.16 -4.39 5.61
N VAL A 355 11.47 -5.54 5.01
CA VAL A 355 10.47 -6.41 4.36
C VAL A 355 9.42 -6.89 5.35
N GLY A 356 9.84 -7.35 6.53
CA GLY A 356 8.92 -7.80 7.56
C GLY A 356 7.95 -6.69 8.01
N GLU A 357 8.41 -5.44 8.07
CA GLU A 357 7.56 -4.28 8.38
C GLU A 357 6.63 -3.92 7.22
N ILE A 358 7.10 -3.95 5.97
CA ILE A 358 6.25 -3.76 4.77
C ILE A 358 5.12 -4.79 4.74
N ASP A 359 5.43 -6.07 4.96
CA ASP A 359 4.43 -7.15 4.97
C ASP A 359 3.42 -6.97 6.11
N SER A 360 3.90 -6.56 7.30
CA SER A 360 3.05 -6.30 8.47
C SER A 360 2.10 -5.12 8.21
N ALA A 361 2.61 -4.02 7.67
CA ALA A 361 1.83 -2.84 7.30
C ALA A 361 0.75 -3.18 6.26
N ARG A 362 1.09 -3.98 5.25
CA ARG A 362 0.16 -4.45 4.21
C ARG A 362 -0.94 -5.35 4.78
N LEU A 363 -0.59 -6.27 5.68
CA LEU A 363 -1.58 -7.12 6.36
C LEU A 363 -2.55 -6.28 7.20
N SER A 364 -2.04 -5.29 7.93
CA SER A 364 -2.88 -4.38 8.71
C SER A 364 -3.82 -3.57 7.81
N LEU A 365 -3.30 -3.02 6.70
CA LEU A 365 -4.10 -2.29 5.73
C LEU A 365 -5.22 -3.18 5.16
N ARG A 366 -4.91 -4.42 4.78
CA ARG A 366 -5.90 -5.36 4.24
C ARG A 366 -6.97 -5.70 5.27
N ASP A 367 -6.59 -5.94 6.51
CA ASP A 367 -7.53 -6.26 7.59
C ASP A 367 -8.42 -5.06 7.95
N ASP A 368 -7.86 -3.85 7.95
CA ASP A 368 -8.63 -2.61 8.18
C ASP A 368 -9.61 -2.31 7.05
N VAL A 369 -9.21 -2.54 5.80
CA VAL A 369 -10.11 -2.42 4.64
C VAL A 369 -11.20 -3.49 4.66
N GLN A 370 -10.88 -4.74 5.03
CA GLN A 370 -11.88 -5.81 5.17
C GLN A 370 -12.86 -5.52 6.31
N ARG A 371 -12.37 -5.05 7.47
CA ARG A 371 -13.23 -4.61 8.57
C ARG A 371 -14.14 -3.46 8.14
N GLY A 372 -13.60 -2.44 7.46
CA GLY A 372 -14.39 -1.34 6.91
C GLY A 372 -15.49 -1.81 5.93
N ALA A 373 -15.14 -2.71 5.01
CA ALA A 373 -16.08 -3.27 4.03
C ALA A 373 -17.18 -4.12 4.69
N SER A 374 -16.85 -4.92 5.70
CA SER A 374 -17.81 -5.75 6.46
C SER A 374 -18.80 -4.91 7.27
N VAL A 375 -18.35 -3.79 7.84
CA VAL A 375 -19.23 -2.84 8.55
C VAL A 375 -20.17 -2.14 7.56
N LEU A 376 -19.66 -1.76 6.38
CA LEU A 376 -20.48 -1.15 5.32
C LEU A 376 -21.54 -2.10 4.76
N SER A 377 -21.19 -3.37 4.51
CA SER A 377 -22.14 -4.37 3.98
C SER A 377 -23.24 -4.71 4.99
N GLY A 378 -22.91 -4.75 6.29
CA GLY A 378 -23.88 -4.87 7.37
C GLY A 378 -24.87 -3.70 7.40
N LEU A 379 -24.43 -2.49 7.02
CA LEU A 379 -25.26 -1.30 6.96
C LEU A 379 -26.32 -1.37 5.85
N THR A 380 -25.96 -1.89 4.67
CA THR A 380 -26.89 -2.02 3.53
C THR A 380 -28.03 -3.00 3.86
N VAL A 381 -27.68 -4.17 4.39
CA VAL A 381 -28.64 -5.21 4.77
C VAL A 381 -29.50 -4.73 5.95
N GLY A 382 -28.88 -4.14 6.98
CA GLY A 382 -29.58 -3.61 8.15
C GLY A 382 -30.56 -2.48 7.80
N THR A 383 -30.16 -1.56 6.93
CA THR A 383 -31.02 -0.46 6.47
C THR A 383 -32.23 -0.98 5.70
N GLY A 384 -32.03 -1.95 4.79
CA GLY A 384 -33.13 -2.56 4.04
C GLY A 384 -34.15 -3.25 4.96
N ILE A 385 -33.67 -4.02 5.94
CA ILE A 385 -34.53 -4.73 6.90
C ILE A 385 -35.31 -3.74 7.77
N ILE A 386 -34.64 -2.74 8.36
CA ILE A 386 -35.26 -1.82 9.31
C ILE A 386 -36.25 -0.88 8.58
N CYS A 387 -35.91 -0.37 7.39
CA CYS A 387 -36.86 0.40 6.59
C CYS A 387 -38.07 -0.43 6.16
N GLY A 388 -37.87 -1.69 5.76
CA GLY A 388 -38.97 -2.60 5.42
C GLY A 388 -39.91 -2.85 6.60
N LEU A 389 -39.35 -3.11 7.79
CA LEU A 389 -40.12 -3.28 9.02
C LEU A 389 -40.85 -1.99 9.43
N ALA A 390 -40.22 -0.82 9.27
CA ALA A 390 -40.84 0.47 9.56
C ALA A 390 -42.05 0.75 8.63
N VAL A 391 -41.93 0.46 7.33
CA VAL A 391 -43.05 0.58 6.38
C VAL A 391 -44.19 -0.38 6.75
N ALA A 392 -43.88 -1.64 7.10
CA ALA A 392 -44.88 -2.61 7.53
C ALA A 392 -45.61 -2.18 8.83
N ALA A 393 -44.86 -1.64 9.79
CA ALA A 393 -45.42 -1.13 11.05
C ALA A 393 -46.34 0.08 10.85
N VAL A 394 -45.98 1.01 9.95
CA VAL A 394 -46.83 2.15 9.57
C VAL A 394 -48.10 1.67 8.86
N ALA A 395 -47.98 0.73 7.92
CA ALA A 395 -49.13 0.16 7.20
C ALA A 395 -50.10 -0.58 8.14
N GLY A 396 -49.59 -1.45 9.02
CA GLY A 396 -50.43 -2.17 10.00
C GLY A 396 -51.09 -1.24 11.02
N GLY A 397 -50.36 -0.20 11.47
CA GLY A 397 -50.90 0.84 12.35
C GLY A 397 -51.98 1.71 11.71
N MET A 398 -52.05 1.76 10.37
CA MET A 398 -53.13 2.41 9.62
C MET A 398 -54.29 1.45 9.34
N TRP A 399 -54.03 0.18 9.04
CA TRP A 399 -55.05 -0.81 8.70
C TRP A 399 -55.99 -1.11 9.88
N SER A 400 -55.44 -1.21 11.10
CA SER A 400 -56.24 -1.33 12.33
C SER A 400 -57.26 -0.20 12.48
N ARG A 401 -56.93 1.02 12.04
CA ARG A 401 -57.82 2.18 12.11
C ARG A 401 -58.87 2.21 11.02
N VAL A 402 -58.57 1.76 9.80
CA VAL A 402 -59.57 1.69 8.72
C VAL A 402 -60.69 0.71 9.08
N ARG A 403 -60.37 -0.35 9.85
CA ARG A 403 -61.35 -1.33 10.35
C ARG A 403 -62.24 -0.82 11.49
N GLU A 404 -61.91 0.32 12.11
CA GLU A 404 -62.75 0.95 13.15
C GLU A 404 -63.78 1.93 12.56
N TYR A 405 -63.65 2.31 11.28
CA TYR A 405 -64.53 3.28 10.59
C TYR A 405 -65.37 2.66 9.46
N LEU A 406 -65.17 1.38 9.16
CA LEU A 406 -66.05 0.51 8.36
C LEU A 406 -66.88 -0.33 9.32
#